data_AF-A0A351ARW6-F1
#
_entry.id   AF-A0A351ARW6-F1
#
_cell.length_a   1.000
_cell.length_b   1.000
_cell.length_c   1.000
_cell.angle_alpha   90.00
_cell.angle_beta   90.00
_cell.angle_gamma   90.00
#
_symmetry.space_group_name_H-M   'P 1'
#
loop_
_entity.id
_entity.type
_entity.pdbx_description
1 polymer ?
#
loop_
_entity_poly.entity_id
_entity_poly.type
_entity_poly.pdbx_seq_one_letter_code
_entity_poly.pdbx_strand_id
1 'polypeptide(L)'
;MDRNSLRDYEKTRKVHDWFRYFAPVFITFSVTLGLITRMILLFVPPTVIGFTAVEWLKIFLLGLVNDVAFSILALAPAMLIQATLNDAKYKKPLSIVIGTILLAFAIYSFLSSNIFTEYGSVVPTIARSLSVLLLCGFCLRLFIPDIRKGWCKAGLLFTMGLYIFLMIF
;
A
#
# COMPACT_ATOMS: atom_id res chain seq x y z
N MET A 1 30.24 9.74 -15.94
CA MET A 1 29.14 9.04 -15.24
C MET A 1 29.67 8.60 -13.88
N ASP A 2 29.15 9.17 -12.79
CA ASP A 2 29.70 9.02 -11.42
C ASP A 2 29.40 7.61 -10.85
N ARG A 3 30.40 6.98 -10.19
CA ARG A 3 30.28 5.64 -9.57
C ARG A 3 29.16 5.58 -8.52
N ASN A 4 28.84 6.70 -7.87
CA ASN A 4 27.72 6.79 -6.93
C ASN A 4 26.35 6.67 -7.62
N SER A 5 26.23 7.19 -8.85
CA SER A 5 25.00 7.09 -9.66
C SER A 5 24.72 5.64 -10.10
N LEU A 6 25.77 4.90 -10.48
CA LEU A 6 25.66 3.50 -10.87
C LEU A 6 25.21 2.61 -9.70
N ARG A 7 25.74 2.86 -8.49
CA ARG A 7 25.38 2.11 -7.28
C ARG A 7 23.94 2.37 -6.81
N ASP A 8 23.47 3.61 -6.96
CA ASP A 8 22.07 3.97 -6.67
C ASP A 8 21.09 3.35 -7.68
N TYR A 9 21.46 3.33 -8.97
CA TYR A 9 20.70 2.67 -10.05
C TYR A 9 20.57 1.17 -9.81
N GLU A 10 21.65 0.50 -9.43
CA GLU A 10 21.65 -0.95 -9.19
C GLU A 10 20.80 -1.34 -7.97
N LYS A 11 20.80 -0.50 -6.93
CA LYS A 11 19.97 -0.69 -5.74
C LYS A 11 18.48 -0.47 -6.01
N THR A 12 18.13 0.56 -6.77
CA THR A 12 16.73 0.80 -7.17
C THR A 12 16.21 -0.28 -8.10
N ARG A 13 17.06 -0.77 -9.02
CA ARG A 13 16.76 -1.92 -9.86
C ARG A 13 16.48 -3.18 -9.04
N LYS A 14 17.33 -3.52 -8.06
CA LYS A 14 17.11 -4.69 -7.16
C LYS A 14 15.77 -4.65 -6.43
N VAL A 15 15.33 -3.48 -5.95
CA VAL A 15 14.05 -3.35 -5.24
C VAL A 15 12.86 -3.48 -6.20
N HIS A 16 12.97 -2.92 -7.41
CA HIS A 16 11.96 -3.06 -8.45
C HIS A 16 11.87 -4.52 -8.94
N ASP A 17 13.02 -5.18 -9.10
CA ASP A 17 13.12 -6.59 -9.47
C ASP A 17 12.46 -7.48 -8.40
N TRP A 18 12.67 -7.22 -7.11
CA TRP A 18 12.03 -7.97 -6.04
C TRP A 18 10.49 -7.96 -6.11
N PHE A 19 9.88 -6.81 -6.37
CA PHE A 19 8.42 -6.73 -6.52
C PHE A 19 7.93 -7.45 -7.78
N ARG A 20 8.68 -7.35 -8.89
CA ARG A 20 8.39 -8.11 -10.11
C ARG A 20 8.46 -9.62 -9.92
N TYR A 21 9.31 -10.11 -9.02
CA TYR A 21 9.34 -11.52 -8.65
C TYR A 21 8.24 -11.90 -7.64
N PHE A 22 7.92 -11.01 -6.68
CA PHE A 22 6.91 -11.26 -5.65
C PHE A 22 5.47 -11.27 -6.19
N ALA A 23 5.12 -10.31 -7.04
CA ALA A 23 3.76 -10.15 -7.58
C ALA A 23 3.22 -11.42 -8.29
N PRO A 24 3.92 -12.07 -9.24
CA PRO A 24 3.42 -13.27 -9.88
C PRO A 24 3.31 -14.44 -8.89
N VAL A 25 4.24 -14.58 -7.94
CA VAL A 25 4.19 -15.63 -6.91
C VAL A 25 2.94 -15.48 -6.04
N PHE A 26 2.63 -14.26 -5.62
CA PHE A 26 1.45 -13.97 -4.81
C PHE A 26 0.13 -14.23 -5.57
N ILE A 27 0.07 -13.86 -6.85
CA ILE A 27 -1.10 -14.12 -7.71
C ILE A 27 -1.29 -15.63 -7.89
N THR A 28 -0.22 -16.37 -8.24
CA THR A 28 -0.29 -17.83 -8.39
C THR A 28 -0.73 -18.49 -7.10
N PHE A 29 -0.16 -18.11 -5.96
CA PHE A 29 -0.55 -18.64 -4.65
C PHE A 29 -2.04 -18.40 -4.33
N SER A 30 -2.52 -17.18 -4.56
CA SER A 30 -3.93 -16.80 -4.30
C SER A 30 -4.90 -17.60 -5.19
N VAL A 31 -4.56 -17.74 -6.48
CA VAL A 31 -5.35 -18.55 -7.43
C VAL A 31 -5.33 -20.03 -7.05
N THR A 32 -4.17 -20.57 -6.64
CA THR A 32 -4.08 -21.96 -6.18
C THR A 32 -4.93 -22.20 -4.95
N LEU A 33 -4.90 -21.31 -3.95
CA LEU A 33 -5.77 -21.41 -2.76
C LEU A 33 -7.26 -21.33 -3.11
N GLY A 34 -7.64 -20.42 -4.01
CA GLY A 34 -9.02 -20.30 -4.48
C GLY A 34 -9.48 -21.55 -5.22
N LEU A 35 -8.61 -22.14 -6.06
CA LEU A 35 -8.89 -23.41 -6.73
C LEU A 35 -9.01 -24.59 -5.74
N ILE A 36 -8.11 -24.70 -4.75
CA ILE A 36 -8.19 -25.73 -3.70
C ILE A 36 -9.51 -25.61 -2.95
N THR A 37 -9.87 -24.38 -2.54
CA THR A 37 -11.15 -24.12 -1.85
C THR A 37 -12.33 -24.58 -2.70
N ARG A 38 -12.34 -24.28 -4.00
CA ARG A 38 -13.41 -24.74 -4.92
C ARG A 38 -13.42 -26.26 -5.11
N MET A 39 -12.25 -26.90 -5.11
CA MET A 39 -12.17 -28.37 -5.14
C MET A 39 -12.76 -28.98 -3.87
N ILE A 40 -12.52 -28.38 -2.70
CA ILE A 40 -13.12 -28.82 -1.43
C ILE A 40 -14.64 -28.64 -1.46
N LEU A 41 -15.13 -27.51 -1.99
CA LEU A 41 -16.56 -27.23 -2.11
C LEU A 41 -17.32 -28.21 -3.03
N LEU A 42 -16.64 -28.89 -3.97
CA LEU A 42 -17.24 -29.98 -4.75
C LEU A 42 -17.65 -31.16 -3.86
N PHE A 43 -16.88 -31.45 -2.82
CA PHE A 43 -17.13 -32.55 -1.89
C PHE A 43 -18.01 -32.13 -0.71
N VAL A 44 -18.04 -30.83 -0.39
CA VAL A 44 -18.86 -30.25 0.66
C VAL A 44 -19.77 -29.19 0.03
N PRO A 45 -20.88 -29.61 -0.62
CA PRO A 45 -21.77 -28.69 -1.29
C PRO A 45 -22.34 -27.69 -0.28
N PRO A 46 -22.25 -26.36 -0.54
CA PRO A 46 -22.72 -25.34 0.38
C PRO A 46 -24.26 -25.22 0.43
N THR A 47 -24.96 -25.84 -0.52
CA THR A 47 -26.42 -25.75 -0.67
C THR A 47 -27.05 -27.14 -0.79
N VAL A 48 -28.29 -27.25 -0.30
CA VAL A 48 -29.11 -28.47 -0.38
C VAL A 48 -29.49 -28.85 -1.81
N ILE A 49 -29.43 -27.89 -2.74
CA ILE A 49 -29.69 -28.10 -4.17
C ILE A 49 -28.34 -28.35 -4.86
N GLY A 50 -28.24 -29.47 -5.56
CA GLY A 50 -27.04 -29.84 -6.32
C GLY A 50 -26.88 -28.98 -7.56
N PHE A 51 -25.70 -28.38 -7.73
CA PHE A 51 -25.37 -27.62 -8.93
C PHE A 51 -25.12 -28.55 -10.12
N THR A 52 -25.55 -28.10 -11.29
CA THR A 52 -25.26 -28.75 -12.57
C THR A 52 -23.79 -28.52 -12.99
N ALA A 53 -23.27 -29.36 -13.90
CA ALA A 53 -21.88 -29.24 -14.38
C ALA A 53 -21.56 -27.86 -15.00
N VAL A 54 -22.55 -27.22 -15.65
CA VAL A 54 -22.42 -25.88 -16.25
C VAL A 54 -22.31 -24.79 -15.17
N GLU A 55 -23.04 -24.93 -14.07
CA GLU A 55 -22.97 -24.00 -12.94
C GLU A 55 -21.63 -24.10 -12.21
N TRP A 56 -21.12 -25.32 -12.03
CA TRP A 56 -19.76 -25.53 -11.54
C TRP A 56 -18.72 -24.86 -12.43
N LEU A 57 -18.80 -25.05 -13.74
CA LEU A 57 -17.88 -24.38 -14.67
C LEU A 57 -17.92 -22.84 -14.53
N LYS A 58 -19.11 -22.25 -14.35
CA LYS A 58 -19.26 -20.81 -14.08
C LYS A 58 -18.62 -20.40 -12.75
N ILE A 59 -18.84 -21.17 -11.67
CA ILE A 59 -18.25 -20.89 -10.36
C ILE A 59 -16.72 -20.93 -10.43
N PHE A 60 -16.15 -21.89 -11.16
CA PHE A 60 -14.70 -21.98 -11.36
C PHE A 60 -14.15 -20.81 -12.19
N LEU A 61 -14.78 -20.46 -13.30
CA LEU A 61 -14.33 -19.36 -14.16
C LEU A 61 -14.47 -17.99 -13.48
N LEU A 62 -15.66 -17.68 -12.96
CA LEU A 62 -15.92 -16.42 -12.26
C LEU A 62 -15.07 -16.33 -10.99
N GLY A 63 -14.88 -17.45 -10.31
CA GLY A 63 -14.01 -17.55 -9.16
C GLY A 63 -12.54 -17.27 -9.51
N LEU A 64 -12.02 -17.83 -10.60
CA LEU A 64 -10.65 -17.56 -11.05
C LEU A 64 -10.45 -16.08 -11.40
N VAL A 65 -11.41 -15.46 -12.09
CA VAL A 65 -11.40 -14.03 -12.36
C VAL A 65 -11.41 -13.21 -11.07
N ASN A 66 -12.25 -13.60 -10.11
CA ASN A 66 -12.33 -12.94 -8.81
C ASN A 66 -11.03 -13.04 -8.01
N ASP A 67 -10.37 -14.21 -7.98
CA ASP A 67 -9.11 -14.39 -7.23
C ASP A 67 -7.96 -13.57 -7.84
N VAL A 68 -7.91 -13.51 -9.18
CA VAL A 68 -6.94 -12.66 -9.88
C VAL A 68 -7.22 -11.18 -9.58
N ALA A 69 -8.48 -10.74 -9.66
CA ALA A 69 -8.85 -9.37 -9.33
C ALA A 69 -8.53 -9.02 -7.87
N PHE A 70 -8.86 -9.90 -6.93
CA PHE A 70 -8.57 -9.74 -5.51
C PHE A 70 -7.06 -9.67 -5.25
N SER A 71 -6.27 -10.56 -5.85
CA SER A 71 -4.80 -10.55 -5.68
C SER A 71 -4.14 -9.29 -6.25
N ILE A 72 -4.67 -8.74 -7.36
CA ILE A 72 -4.22 -7.44 -7.90
C ILE A 72 -4.57 -6.29 -6.95
N LEU A 73 -5.79 -6.27 -6.40
CA LEU A 73 -6.18 -5.27 -5.41
C LEU A 73 -5.34 -5.37 -4.13
N ALA A 74 -5.03 -6.59 -3.68
CA ALA A 74 -4.15 -6.85 -2.55
C ALA A 74 -2.69 -6.45 -2.79
N LEU A 75 -2.25 -6.32 -4.04
CA LEU A 75 -0.93 -5.77 -4.39
C LEU A 75 -0.87 -4.23 -4.32
N ALA A 76 -2.01 -3.53 -4.34
CA ALA A 76 -2.05 -2.07 -4.34
C ALA A 76 -1.38 -1.43 -3.09
N PRO A 77 -1.59 -1.92 -1.85
CA PRO A 77 -0.84 -1.46 -0.69
C PRO A 77 0.67 -1.68 -0.81
N ALA A 78 1.09 -2.84 -1.33
CA ALA A 78 2.50 -3.15 -1.54
C ALA A 78 3.14 -2.19 -2.56
N MET A 79 2.42 -1.82 -3.62
CA MET A 79 2.85 -0.78 -4.56
C MET A 79 2.97 0.60 -3.91
N LEU A 80 2.01 0.99 -3.08
CA LEU A 80 2.05 2.25 -2.33
C LEU A 80 3.27 2.32 -1.40
N ILE A 81 3.62 1.21 -0.75
CA ILE A 81 4.82 1.13 0.10
C ILE A 81 6.10 1.17 -0.74
N GLN A 82 6.14 0.51 -1.90
CA GLN A 82 7.28 0.62 -2.80
C GLN A 82 7.48 2.07 -3.26
N ALA A 83 6.39 2.79 -3.49
CA ALA A 83 6.47 4.22 -3.76
C ALA A 83 7.09 4.95 -2.57
N THR A 84 6.75 4.66 -1.31
CA THR A 84 7.33 5.33 -0.12
C THR A 84 8.78 4.94 0.18
N LEU A 85 9.22 3.75 -0.22
CA LEU A 85 10.60 3.27 -0.14
C LEU A 85 11.57 4.02 -1.07
N ASN A 86 11.06 4.71 -2.09
CA ASN A 86 11.91 5.37 -3.06
C ASN A 86 12.59 6.62 -2.46
N ASP A 87 13.91 6.53 -2.25
CA ASP A 87 14.75 7.64 -1.78
C ASP A 87 14.73 8.86 -2.72
N ALA A 88 14.23 8.70 -3.96
CA ALA A 88 14.08 9.79 -4.93
C ALA A 88 13.26 10.97 -4.40
N LYS A 89 12.33 10.75 -3.47
CA LYS A 89 11.50 11.81 -2.87
C LYS A 89 12.30 12.81 -2.02
N TYR A 90 13.46 12.39 -1.52
CA TYR A 90 14.35 13.24 -0.73
C TYR A 90 15.41 13.94 -1.58
N LYS A 91 15.51 13.62 -2.89
CA LYS A 91 16.42 14.28 -3.83
C LYS A 91 15.83 15.63 -4.28
N LYS A 92 16.67 16.65 -4.46
CA LYS A 92 16.24 17.93 -5.05
C LYS A 92 15.90 17.71 -6.55
N PRO A 93 14.86 18.38 -7.09
CA PRO A 93 14.02 19.40 -6.46
C PRO A 93 12.81 18.86 -5.68
N LEU A 94 12.50 17.56 -5.80
CA LEU A 94 11.28 16.96 -5.24
C LEU A 94 11.14 17.13 -3.72
N SER A 95 12.24 17.03 -2.97
CA SER A 95 12.20 17.23 -1.51
C SER A 95 11.74 18.62 -1.09
N ILE A 96 12.10 19.63 -1.87
CA ILE A 96 11.68 21.02 -1.62
C ILE A 96 10.21 21.17 -1.98
N VAL A 97 9.78 20.66 -3.14
CA VAL A 97 8.39 20.73 -3.57
C VAL A 97 7.46 20.06 -2.55
N ILE A 98 7.78 18.83 -2.14
CA ILE A 98 6.99 18.09 -1.15
C ILE A 98 7.00 18.80 0.21
N GLY A 99 8.16 19.30 0.64
CA GLY A 99 8.28 20.05 1.90
C GLY A 99 7.46 21.33 1.92
N THR A 100 7.50 22.12 0.84
CA THR A 100 6.73 23.36 0.72
C THR A 100 5.22 23.10 0.67
N ILE A 101 4.77 22.06 -0.04
CA ILE A 101 3.35 21.68 -0.07
C ILE A 101 2.86 21.26 1.32
N LEU A 102 3.63 20.43 2.03
CA LEU A 102 3.30 20.01 3.39
C LEU A 102 3.28 21.19 4.37
N LEU A 103 4.22 22.12 4.22
CA LEU A 103 4.26 23.34 5.03
C LEU A 103 3.04 24.23 4.75
N ALA A 104 2.70 24.46 3.49
CA ALA A 104 1.51 25.21 3.10
C ALA A 104 0.23 24.57 3.64
N PHE A 105 0.14 23.24 3.60
CA PHE A 105 -0.99 22.49 4.15
C PHE A 105 -1.09 22.61 5.68
N ALA A 106 0.04 22.57 6.38
CA ALA A 106 0.07 22.78 7.83
C ALA A 106 -0.39 24.21 8.18
N ILE A 107 0.17 25.23 7.53
CA ILE A 107 -0.22 26.64 7.74
C ILE A 107 -1.72 26.83 7.46
N TYR A 108 -2.22 26.28 6.35
CA TYR A 108 -3.66 26.31 6.03
C TYR A 108 -4.50 25.69 7.13
N SER A 109 -4.10 24.54 7.68
CA SER A 109 -4.82 23.83 8.76
C SER A 109 -4.90 24.62 10.08
N PHE A 110 -3.97 25.54 10.35
CA PHE A 110 -4.00 26.43 11.51
C PHE A 110 -4.81 27.71 11.29
N LEU A 111 -5.18 28.03 10.05
CA LEU A 111 -5.96 29.21 9.75
C LEU A 111 -7.39 29.07 10.31
N SER A 112 -7.91 30.14 10.91
CA SER A 112 -9.24 30.14 11.53
C SER A 112 -10.38 30.07 10.51
N SER A 113 -10.14 30.45 9.25
CA SER A 113 -11.11 30.47 8.14
C SER A 113 -10.85 29.33 7.15
N ASN A 114 -10.74 28.09 7.64
CA ASN A 114 -10.44 26.92 6.82
C ASN A 114 -11.71 26.08 6.60
N ILE A 115 -11.85 25.42 5.45
CA ILE A 115 -12.98 24.53 5.16
C ILE A 115 -13.21 23.48 6.27
N PHE A 116 -12.18 23.07 7.01
CA PHE A 116 -12.31 22.11 8.10
C PHE A 116 -13.18 22.62 9.26
N THR A 117 -13.24 23.93 9.49
CA THR A 117 -14.02 24.50 10.61
C THR A 117 -15.53 24.36 10.41
N GLU A 118 -15.98 24.19 9.16
CA GLU A 118 -17.38 23.96 8.80
C GLU A 118 -17.88 22.54 9.14
N TYR A 119 -16.96 21.58 9.31
CA TYR A 119 -17.30 20.16 9.54
C TYR A 119 -17.39 19.78 11.03
N GLY A 120 -17.39 20.75 11.95
CA GLY A 120 -17.51 20.53 13.39
C GLY A 120 -16.17 20.35 14.13
N SER A 121 -16.16 20.54 15.45
CA SER A 121 -14.94 20.78 16.25
C SER A 121 -13.85 19.69 16.21
N VAL A 122 -14.23 18.44 15.96
CA VAL A 122 -13.30 17.30 15.95
C VAL A 122 -12.46 17.27 14.66
N VAL A 123 -13.04 17.65 13.52
CA VAL A 123 -12.40 17.55 12.20
C VAL A 123 -11.20 18.50 12.05
N PRO A 124 -11.27 19.80 12.42
CA PRO A 124 -10.12 20.69 12.45
C PRO A 124 -9.00 20.19 13.34
N THR A 125 -9.34 19.57 14.47
CA THR A 125 -8.35 19.06 15.42
C THR A 125 -7.57 17.92 14.78
N ILE A 126 -8.26 16.96 14.16
CA ILE A 126 -7.62 15.86 13.42
C ILE A 126 -6.77 16.39 12.27
N ALA A 127 -7.29 17.34 11.48
CA ALA A 127 -6.55 17.92 10.34
C ALA A 127 -5.25 18.63 10.79
N ARG A 128 -5.30 19.39 11.88
CA ARG A 128 -4.12 20.05 12.47
C ARG A 128 -3.11 19.02 12.99
N SER A 129 -3.56 18.06 13.78
CA SER A 129 -2.67 17.01 14.31
C SER A 129 -2.02 16.20 13.18
N LEU A 130 -2.79 15.80 12.17
CA LEU A 130 -2.28 15.06 11.02
C LEU A 130 -1.31 15.90 10.19
N SER A 131 -1.65 17.15 9.86
CA SER A 131 -0.75 18.01 9.06
C SER A 131 0.60 18.24 9.73
N VAL A 132 0.61 18.49 11.05
CA VAL A 132 1.86 18.61 11.83
C VAL A 132 2.62 17.30 11.88
N LEU A 133 1.94 16.18 12.09
CA LEU A 133 2.56 14.85 12.13
C LEU A 133 3.23 14.52 10.79
N LEU A 134 2.55 14.77 9.66
CA LEU A 134 3.07 14.55 8.32
C LEU A 134 4.28 15.46 8.03
N LEU A 135 4.19 16.75 8.36
CA LEU A 135 5.27 17.72 8.17
C LEU A 135 6.49 17.36 9.03
N CYS A 136 6.30 17.12 10.32
CA CYS A 136 7.36 16.74 11.26
C CYS A 136 8.02 15.43 10.81
N GLY A 137 7.22 14.42 10.48
CA GLY A 137 7.72 13.14 9.98
C GLY A 137 8.49 13.27 8.67
N PHE A 138 8.07 14.15 7.75
CA PHE A 138 8.81 14.42 6.53
C PHE A 138 10.13 15.16 6.79
N CYS A 139 10.11 16.23 7.60
CA CYS A 139 11.31 16.98 7.98
C CYS A 139 12.34 16.10 8.71
N LEU A 140 11.91 15.28 9.67
CA LEU A 140 12.79 14.36 10.40
C LEU A 140 13.51 13.40 9.45
N ARG A 141 12.79 12.86 8.45
CA ARG A 141 13.38 11.99 7.41
C ARG A 141 14.23 12.76 6.42
N LEU A 142 13.94 14.03 6.16
CA LEU A 142 14.74 14.87 5.29
C LEU A 142 16.12 15.16 5.91
N PHE A 143 16.16 15.53 7.20
CA PHE A 143 17.39 15.89 7.90
C PHE A 143 18.20 14.70 8.43
N ILE A 144 17.54 13.60 8.84
CA ILE A 144 18.21 12.42 9.39
C ILE A 144 18.03 11.22 8.43
N PRO A 145 18.95 11.02 7.47
CA PRO A 145 18.82 9.98 6.46
C PRO A 145 18.88 8.56 7.03
N ASP A 146 19.53 8.37 8.18
CA ASP A 146 19.71 7.05 8.80
C ASP A 146 18.39 6.45 9.30
N ILE A 147 17.44 7.29 9.72
CA ILE A 147 16.12 6.85 10.22
C ILE A 147 15.24 6.32 9.08
N ARG A 148 15.50 6.72 7.82
CA ARG A 148 14.64 6.40 6.67
C ARG A 148 14.41 4.90 6.52
N LYS A 149 15.47 4.09 6.67
CA LYS A 149 15.39 2.62 6.53
C LYS A 149 14.58 1.99 7.67
N GLY A 150 14.78 2.46 8.90
CA GLY A 150 14.06 1.96 10.08
C GLY A 150 12.57 2.30 10.01
N TRP A 151 12.25 3.56 9.69
CA TRP A 151 10.88 4.02 9.54
C TRP A 151 10.13 3.31 8.41
N CYS A 152 10.83 2.99 7.32
CA CYS A 152 10.22 2.26 6.24
C CYS A 152 9.95 0.79 6.58
N LYS A 153 10.85 0.12 7.31
CA LYS A 153 10.61 -1.23 7.83
C LYS A 153 9.44 -1.25 8.81
N ALA A 154 9.37 -0.27 9.71
CA ALA A 154 8.27 -0.13 10.66
C ALA A 154 6.94 0.13 9.94
N GLY A 155 6.92 1.03 8.94
CA GLY A 155 5.75 1.29 8.11
C GLY A 155 5.30 0.06 7.31
N LEU A 156 6.24 -0.71 6.75
CA LEU A 156 5.96 -1.98 6.09
C LEU A 156 5.34 -2.98 7.08
N LEU A 157 5.95 -3.16 8.26
CA LEU A 157 5.43 -4.08 9.28
C LEU A 157 4.05 -3.66 9.77
N PHE A 158 3.83 -2.37 9.99
CA PHE A 158 2.55 -1.81 10.42
C PHE A 158 1.47 -2.03 9.35
N THR A 159 1.76 -1.71 8.09
CA THR A 159 0.79 -1.90 6.99
C THR A 159 0.52 -3.37 6.69
N MET A 160 1.52 -4.24 6.79
CA MET A 160 1.33 -5.69 6.66
C MET A 160 0.51 -6.24 7.84
N GLY A 161 0.79 -5.80 9.06
CA GLY A 161 0.01 -6.18 10.24
C GLY A 161 -1.44 -5.70 10.14
N LEU A 162 -1.66 -4.45 9.72
CA LEU A 162 -2.98 -3.90 9.47
C LEU A 162 -3.71 -4.63 8.34
N TYR A 163 -3.00 -4.99 7.27
CA TYR A 163 -3.57 -5.78 6.17
C TYR A 163 -4.03 -7.16 6.64
N ILE A 164 -3.19 -7.88 7.38
CA ILE A 164 -3.55 -9.19 7.96
C ILE A 164 -4.74 -9.04 8.91
N PHE A 165 -4.73 -7.99 9.73
CA PHE A 165 -5.84 -7.70 10.65
C PHE A 165 -7.16 -7.47 9.90
N LEU A 166 -7.19 -6.62 8.86
CA LEU A 166 -8.39 -6.38 8.05
C LEU A 166 -8.83 -7.58 7.20
N MET A 167 -7.93 -8.52 6.89
CA MET A 167 -8.32 -9.76 6.21
C MET A 167 -8.99 -10.77 7.15
N ILE A 168 -8.65 -10.72 8.43
CA ILE A 168 -9.15 -11.67 9.45
C ILE A 168 -10.43 -11.17 10.11
N PHE A 169 -10.58 -9.85 10.31
CA PHE A 169 -11.71 -9.18 10.96
C PHE A 169 -12.53 -8.35 9.98
#